data_AF-A0A383CNG7-F1
#
_entry.id   AF-A0A383CNG7-F1
#
_cell.length_a   1.000
_cell.length_b   1.000
_cell.length_c   1.000
_cell.angle_alpha   90.00
_cell.angle_beta   90.00
_cell.angle_gamma   90.00
#
_symmetry.space_group_name_H-M   'P 1'
#
loop_
_entity.id
_entity.type
_entity.pdbx_description
1 polymer ?
#
loop_
_entity_poly.entity_id
_entity_poly.type
_entity_poly.pdbx_seq_one_letter_code
_entity_poly.pdbx_strand_id
1 'polypeptide(L)'
;KRHSTAGMGPSQGRHSALTIARLVATKRGITVSETGVSTARPPFSAELLAHSAGRSFFPARRSHMHYRHIELGAQMMQAGAWYRPAFYGPKQHQHTLVQEEARNVRTNVGIIDVSTLGGIEVRGVDAAEFLNRIYTYGFIKQPVGKARYALQVNEAGAIIDDGVACRLHRDHFYVTATTGGVDGVVRSMLKWNAQWRLSVDIANVTSAFCAINIAGPNARSVLKTLCEDVDLEDAAFPY
;
A
#
# COMPACT_ATOMS: atom_id res chain seq x y z
N LYS A 1 -44.42 -13.06 8.61
CA LYS A 1 -43.36 -12.13 8.16
C LYS A 1 -42.67 -12.64 6.90
N ARG A 2 -41.78 -13.65 6.94
CA ARG A 2 -41.01 -14.07 5.73
C ARG A 2 -41.87 -14.69 4.63
N HIS A 3 -42.72 -15.66 4.98
CA HIS A 3 -43.61 -16.32 4.01
C HIS A 3 -44.61 -15.36 3.35
N SER A 4 -45.14 -14.41 4.12
CA SER A 4 -46.22 -13.51 3.68
C SER A 4 -45.74 -12.12 3.28
N THR A 5 -44.44 -11.83 3.38
CA THR A 5 -43.80 -10.50 3.27
C THR A 5 -44.40 -9.38 4.14
N ALA A 6 -45.37 -9.72 5.00
CA ALA A 6 -46.09 -8.76 5.83
C ALA A 6 -45.16 -8.05 6.82
N GLY A 7 -45.18 -6.72 6.79
CA GLY A 7 -44.30 -5.85 7.59
C GLY A 7 -42.92 -5.59 6.99
N MET A 8 -42.65 -5.99 5.73
CA MET A 8 -41.38 -5.75 5.03
C MET A 8 -41.41 -4.59 4.03
N GLY A 9 -42.53 -3.87 3.93
CA GLY A 9 -42.66 -2.68 3.08
C GLY A 9 -41.91 -1.45 3.63
N PRO A 10 -41.99 -0.29 2.96
CA PRO A 10 -41.26 0.94 3.34
C PRO A 10 -41.52 1.42 4.76
N SER A 11 -42.71 1.12 5.31
CA SER A 11 -43.06 1.43 6.70
C SER A 11 -42.40 0.52 7.74
N GLN A 12 -41.67 -0.52 7.30
CA GLN A 12 -41.03 -1.53 8.15
C GLN A 12 -41.98 -2.14 9.20
N GLY A 13 -43.26 -2.25 8.85
CA GLY A 13 -44.27 -2.83 9.72
C GLY A 13 -44.77 -1.91 10.84
N ARG A 14 -44.43 -0.62 10.86
CA ARG A 14 -44.89 0.32 11.91
C ARG A 14 -46.41 0.31 12.14
N HIS A 15 -47.18 0.25 11.06
CA HIS A 15 -48.65 0.22 11.14
C HIS A 15 -49.24 -1.19 11.10
N SER A 16 -48.44 -2.23 10.81
CA SER A 16 -48.95 -3.58 10.54
C SER A 16 -48.41 -4.66 11.46
N ALA A 17 -47.27 -4.47 12.14
CA ALA A 17 -46.62 -5.49 12.95
C ALA A 17 -47.50 -5.97 14.11
N LEU A 18 -48.13 -5.06 14.85
CA LEU A 18 -49.04 -5.42 15.95
C LEU A 18 -50.31 -6.10 15.44
N THR A 19 -50.88 -5.62 14.34
CA THR A 19 -52.07 -6.22 13.72
C THR A 19 -51.78 -7.64 13.22
N ILE A 20 -50.62 -7.85 12.59
CA ILE A 20 -50.15 -9.18 12.17
C ILE A 20 -49.96 -10.08 13.39
N ALA A 21 -49.29 -9.60 14.44
CA ALA A 21 -49.10 -10.38 15.67
C ALA A 21 -50.43 -10.78 16.31
N ARG A 22 -51.43 -9.88 16.34
CA ARG A 22 -52.79 -10.17 16.81
C ARG A 22 -53.50 -11.22 15.95
N LEU A 23 -53.43 -11.12 14.62
CA LEU A 23 -54.04 -12.11 13.72
C LEU A 23 -53.40 -13.50 13.88
N VAL A 24 -52.08 -13.57 14.00
CA VAL A 24 -51.36 -14.83 14.24
C VAL A 24 -51.71 -15.40 15.61
N ALA A 25 -51.77 -14.56 16.65
CA ALA A 25 -52.19 -14.94 18.00
C ALA A 25 -53.60 -15.56 18.00
N THR A 26 -54.59 -14.87 17.42
CA THR A 26 -55.97 -15.37 17.30
C THR A 26 -56.05 -16.69 16.54
N LYS A 27 -55.33 -16.83 15.42
CA LYS A 27 -55.37 -18.07 14.62
C LYS A 27 -54.64 -19.25 15.28
N ARG A 28 -53.71 -18.99 16.18
CA ARG A 28 -52.95 -20.03 16.90
C ARG A 28 -53.47 -20.32 18.30
N GLY A 29 -54.43 -19.54 18.81
CA GLY A 29 -54.94 -19.68 20.17
C GLY A 29 -53.92 -19.31 21.26
N ILE A 30 -52.97 -18.42 20.95
CA ILE A 30 -51.93 -17.95 21.89
C ILE A 30 -52.06 -16.45 22.12
N THR A 31 -51.37 -15.91 23.11
CA THR A 31 -51.32 -14.47 23.37
C THR A 31 -50.41 -13.72 22.39
N VAL A 32 -50.57 -12.40 22.30
CA VAL A 32 -49.68 -11.53 21.51
C VAL A 32 -48.25 -11.55 22.08
N SER A 33 -48.12 -11.63 23.42
CA SER A 33 -46.82 -11.72 24.10
C SER A 33 -46.06 -12.99 23.71
N GLU A 34 -46.75 -14.13 23.61
CA GLU A 34 -46.17 -15.41 23.16
C GLU A 34 -45.86 -15.45 21.65
N THR A 35 -46.60 -14.68 20.85
CA THR A 35 -46.32 -14.55 19.41
C THR A 35 -45.03 -13.75 19.17
N GLY A 36 -44.80 -12.72 19.99
CA GLY A 36 -43.68 -11.80 19.84
C GLY A 36 -43.81 -10.86 18.64
N VAL A 37 -43.07 -9.75 18.66
CA VAL A 37 -42.88 -8.88 17.49
C VAL A 37 -41.54 -9.17 16.84
N SER A 38 -41.45 -8.94 15.53
CA SER A 38 -40.16 -9.12 14.84
C SER A 38 -39.13 -8.10 15.32
N THR A 39 -37.86 -8.49 15.33
CA THR A 39 -36.72 -7.64 15.70
C THR A 39 -36.73 -6.30 14.95
N ALA A 40 -36.65 -5.19 15.69
CA ALA A 40 -36.42 -3.85 15.15
C ALA A 40 -34.95 -3.72 14.71
N ARG A 41 -34.71 -3.12 13.54
CA ARG A 41 -33.37 -2.92 12.98
C ARG A 41 -33.21 -1.46 12.54
N PRO A 42 -32.03 -0.86 12.70
CA PRO A 42 -31.71 0.41 12.06
C PRO A 42 -31.61 0.25 10.52
N PRO A 43 -31.76 1.35 9.75
CA PRO A 43 -32.15 2.68 10.22
C PRO A 43 -33.63 2.73 10.65
N PHE A 44 -33.98 3.64 11.57
CA PHE A 44 -35.36 3.76 12.08
C PHE A 44 -36.35 4.08 10.96
N SER A 45 -36.00 5.05 10.10
CA SER A 45 -36.68 5.44 8.84
C SER A 45 -35.78 5.17 7.65
N ALA A 46 -36.34 5.26 6.44
CA ALA A 46 -35.51 5.31 5.24
C ALA A 46 -34.60 6.54 5.29
N GLU A 47 -33.30 6.32 5.10
CA GLU A 47 -32.29 7.36 5.03
C GLU A 47 -31.73 7.43 3.60
N LEU A 48 -31.41 8.64 3.14
CA LEU A 48 -30.75 8.81 1.85
C LEU A 48 -29.33 8.25 1.93
N LEU A 49 -28.97 7.38 0.98
CA LEU A 49 -27.61 6.84 0.89
C LEU A 49 -26.55 7.95 0.80
N ALA A 50 -26.88 9.09 0.20
CA ALA A 50 -25.99 10.26 0.11
C ALA A 50 -25.64 10.86 1.49
N HIS A 51 -26.57 10.84 2.45
CA HIS A 51 -26.29 11.32 3.81
C HIS A 51 -25.36 10.35 4.54
N SER A 52 -25.62 9.05 4.43
CA SER A 52 -24.77 8.01 5.02
C SER A 52 -23.39 7.94 4.39
N ALA A 53 -23.29 8.18 3.08
CA ALA A 53 -22.03 8.20 2.34
C ALA A 53 -21.16 9.40 2.70
N GLY A 54 -21.78 10.53 3.11
CA GLY A 54 -21.06 11.75 3.44
C GLY A 54 -20.27 12.32 2.26
N ARG A 55 -19.18 13.03 2.57
CA ARG A 55 -18.27 13.55 1.54
C ARG A 55 -17.32 12.44 1.10
N SER A 56 -17.21 12.25 -0.21
CA SER A 56 -16.20 11.35 -0.75
C SER A 56 -14.80 11.90 -0.50
N PHE A 57 -13.98 11.15 0.22
CA PHE A 57 -12.58 11.49 0.49
C PHE A 57 -11.68 10.36 0.00
N PHE A 58 -10.91 10.65 -1.04
CA PHE A 58 -9.84 9.78 -1.49
C PHE A 58 -8.51 10.47 -1.18
N PRO A 59 -7.70 9.97 -0.23
CA PRO A 59 -6.43 10.59 0.09
C PRO A 59 -5.53 10.58 -1.15
N ALA A 60 -5.09 11.76 -1.56
CA ALA A 60 -4.20 11.95 -2.70
C ALA A 60 -2.79 12.27 -2.18
N ARG A 61 -1.90 11.28 -2.22
CA ARG A 61 -0.48 11.45 -1.92
C ARG A 61 0.28 11.81 -3.21
N ARG A 62 1.17 12.79 -3.10
CA ARG A 62 1.93 13.37 -4.21
C ARG A 62 3.41 13.39 -3.82
N SER A 63 4.29 12.97 -4.72
CA SER A 63 5.73 13.15 -4.50
C SER A 63 6.09 14.63 -4.61
N HIS A 64 7.28 15.00 -4.12
CA HIS A 64 7.80 16.35 -4.27
C HIS A 64 7.99 16.77 -5.75
N MET A 65 8.03 15.79 -6.67
CA MET A 65 8.16 16.00 -8.12
C MET A 65 6.80 16.04 -8.85
N HIS A 66 5.66 15.91 -8.14
CA HIS A 66 4.34 15.76 -8.76
C HIS A 66 3.98 16.86 -9.77
N TYR A 67 4.18 18.13 -9.41
CA TYR A 67 3.85 19.24 -10.31
C TYR A 67 4.77 19.28 -11.52
N ARG A 68 6.04 18.91 -11.35
CA ARG A 68 6.98 18.79 -12.47
C ARG A 68 6.54 17.70 -13.45
N HIS A 69 6.00 16.59 -12.95
CA HIS A 69 5.43 15.54 -13.81
C HIS A 69 4.27 16.07 -14.65
N ILE A 70 3.36 16.85 -14.04
CA ILE A 70 2.23 17.47 -14.74
C ILE A 70 2.70 18.43 -15.83
N GLU A 71 3.66 19.30 -15.51
CA GLU A 71 4.24 20.24 -16.49
C GLU A 71 4.87 19.54 -17.70
N LEU A 72 5.49 18.38 -17.47
CA LEU A 72 6.09 17.54 -18.51
C LEU A 72 5.06 16.69 -19.27
N GLY A 73 3.77 16.84 -19.00
CA GLY A 73 2.69 16.12 -19.68
C GLY A 73 2.53 14.67 -19.22
N ALA A 74 2.90 14.35 -17.98
CA ALA A 74 2.70 13.02 -17.42
C ALA A 74 1.21 12.65 -17.36
N GLN A 75 0.89 11.45 -17.82
CA GLN A 75 -0.38 10.80 -17.53
C GLN A 75 -0.26 10.12 -16.16
N MET A 76 -0.97 10.65 -15.17
CA MET A 76 -0.88 10.14 -13.80
C MET A 76 -1.76 8.90 -13.61
N MET A 77 -1.20 7.86 -12.97
CA MET A 77 -1.92 6.69 -12.48
C MET A 77 -1.97 6.68 -10.95
N GLN A 78 -3.00 6.02 -10.42
CA GLN A 78 -3.16 5.82 -8.98
C GLN A 78 -2.55 4.48 -8.54
N ALA A 79 -1.62 4.53 -7.59
CA ALA A 79 -1.02 3.39 -6.92
C ALA A 79 -1.31 3.48 -5.42
N GLY A 80 -2.41 2.84 -4.98
CA GLY A 80 -2.95 3.06 -3.64
C GLY A 80 -3.41 4.52 -3.48
N ALA A 81 -2.89 5.22 -2.47
CA ALA A 81 -3.15 6.65 -2.28
C ALA A 81 -2.24 7.55 -3.15
N TRP A 82 -1.19 7.01 -3.76
CA TRP A 82 -0.20 7.80 -4.49
C TRP A 82 -0.59 8.05 -5.95
N TYR A 83 -0.30 9.26 -6.43
CA TYR A 83 -0.26 9.55 -7.87
C TYR A 83 1.15 9.40 -8.41
N ARG A 84 1.33 8.52 -9.40
CA ARG A 84 2.60 8.25 -10.07
C ARG A 84 2.50 8.53 -11.57
N PRO A 85 3.57 9.00 -12.23
CA PRO A 85 3.60 9.06 -13.70
C PRO A 85 3.49 7.65 -14.28
N ALA A 86 2.55 7.43 -15.19
CA ALA A 86 2.42 6.19 -15.94
C ALA A 86 3.27 6.21 -17.23
N PHE A 87 3.24 7.35 -17.93
CA PHE A 87 4.03 7.69 -19.12
C PHE A 87 3.89 9.20 -19.39
N TYR A 88 4.67 9.74 -20.33
CA TYR A 88 4.65 11.16 -20.67
C TYR A 88 4.12 11.39 -22.09
N GLY A 89 3.15 12.29 -22.24
CA GLY A 89 2.56 12.67 -23.54
C GLY A 89 1.06 12.36 -23.68
N PRO A 90 0.50 12.52 -24.90
CA PRO A 90 -0.92 12.34 -25.15
C PRO A 90 -1.38 10.88 -25.00
N LYS A 91 -2.50 10.68 -24.30
CA LYS A 91 -3.03 9.34 -23.99
C LYS A 91 -3.35 8.49 -25.22
N GLN A 92 -3.69 9.12 -26.35
CA GLN A 92 -3.98 8.46 -27.63
C GLN A 92 -2.79 7.67 -28.17
N HIS A 93 -1.56 8.05 -27.77
CA HIS A 93 -0.32 7.43 -28.23
C HIS A 93 0.36 6.58 -27.15
N GLN A 94 -0.36 6.23 -26.06
CA GLN A 94 0.19 5.54 -24.89
C GLN A 94 1.11 4.36 -25.25
N HIS A 95 0.64 3.45 -26.11
CA HIS A 95 1.39 2.23 -26.43
C HIS A 95 2.73 2.53 -27.10
N THR A 96 2.74 3.44 -28.09
CA THR A 96 3.95 3.86 -28.78
C THR A 96 4.91 4.59 -27.84
N LEU A 97 4.39 5.54 -27.04
CA LEU A 97 5.20 6.33 -26.10
C LEU A 97 5.87 5.43 -25.04
N VAL A 98 5.14 4.48 -24.45
CA VAL A 98 5.70 3.53 -23.47
C VAL A 98 6.79 2.66 -24.11
N GLN A 99 6.61 2.22 -25.37
CA GLN A 99 7.64 1.48 -26.09
C GLN A 99 8.88 2.32 -26.37
N GLU A 100 8.70 3.59 -26.72
CA GLU A 100 9.80 4.54 -26.94
C GLU A 100 10.55 4.84 -25.64
N GLU A 101 9.85 5.05 -24.52
CA GLU A 101 10.44 5.21 -23.19
C GLU A 101 11.27 3.98 -22.82
N ALA A 102 10.70 2.78 -22.97
CA ALA A 102 11.39 1.51 -22.68
C ALA A 102 12.64 1.31 -23.56
N ARG A 103 12.56 1.64 -24.86
CA ARG A 103 13.69 1.60 -25.78
C ARG A 103 14.76 2.61 -25.39
N ASN A 104 14.37 3.85 -25.08
CA ASN A 104 15.30 4.92 -24.70
C ASN A 104 16.07 4.57 -23.41
N VAL A 105 15.41 3.99 -22.39
CA VAL A 105 16.12 3.49 -21.19
C VAL A 105 17.17 2.44 -21.55
N ARG A 106 16.87 1.51 -22.47
CA ARG A 106 17.80 0.43 -22.84
C ARG A 106 18.95 0.87 -23.72
N THR A 107 18.72 1.82 -24.63
CA THR A 107 19.72 2.27 -25.61
C THR A 107 20.41 3.58 -25.23
N ASN A 108 19.94 4.26 -24.19
CA ASN A 108 20.44 5.58 -23.78
C ASN A 108 20.36 5.74 -22.25
N VAL A 109 19.48 6.62 -21.74
CA VAL A 109 19.25 6.85 -20.31
C VAL A 109 17.83 7.32 -20.11
N GLY A 110 17.21 6.86 -19.04
CA GLY A 110 15.94 7.39 -18.55
C GLY A 110 15.95 7.56 -17.04
N ILE A 111 15.00 8.35 -16.56
CA ILE A 111 14.80 8.65 -15.14
C ILE A 111 13.38 8.28 -14.74
N ILE A 112 13.22 7.77 -13.52
CA ILE A 112 11.91 7.49 -12.94
C ILE A 112 11.86 7.91 -11.48
N ASP A 113 10.78 8.59 -11.11
CA ASP A 113 10.46 8.93 -9.72
C ASP A 113 10.00 7.68 -8.96
N VAL A 114 10.83 7.24 -8.02
CA VAL A 114 10.60 6.08 -7.16
C VAL A 114 10.39 6.48 -5.70
N SER A 115 10.16 7.77 -5.43
CA SER A 115 9.91 8.32 -4.08
C SER A 115 8.69 7.73 -3.37
N THR A 116 7.85 6.99 -4.11
CA THR A 116 6.66 6.33 -3.57
C THR A 116 6.92 4.93 -3.05
N LEU A 117 8.12 4.35 -3.28
CA LEU A 117 8.51 3.11 -2.63
C LEU A 117 8.55 3.31 -1.11
N GLY A 118 8.19 2.27 -0.37
CA GLY A 118 8.35 2.28 1.08
C GLY A 118 9.81 2.43 1.46
N GLY A 119 10.12 3.30 2.42
CA GLY A 119 11.43 3.40 3.04
C GLY A 119 11.32 3.06 4.52
N ILE A 120 12.10 2.09 4.98
CA ILE A 120 12.09 1.62 6.36
C ILE A 120 13.53 1.57 6.87
N GLU A 121 13.83 2.29 7.94
CA GLU A 121 15.09 2.10 8.65
C GLU A 121 14.91 1.06 9.76
N VAL A 122 15.83 0.11 9.80
CA VAL A 122 15.95 -0.90 10.87
C VAL A 122 17.31 -0.73 11.52
N ARG A 123 17.32 -0.31 12.78
CA ARG A 123 18.53 0.04 13.53
C ARG A 123 18.62 -0.77 14.81
N GLY A 124 19.80 -1.21 15.20
CA GLY A 124 20.04 -1.94 16.45
C GLY A 124 20.88 -3.19 16.28
N VAL A 125 21.42 -3.69 17.39
CA VAL A 125 22.40 -4.79 17.41
C VAL A 125 21.86 -6.09 16.81
N ASP A 126 20.54 -6.28 16.84
CA ASP A 126 19.86 -7.45 16.30
C ASP A 126 19.28 -7.20 14.90
N ALA A 127 19.57 -6.08 14.24
CA ALA A 127 18.93 -5.70 12.97
C ALA A 127 19.12 -6.76 11.87
N ALA A 128 20.31 -7.33 11.74
CA ALA A 128 20.57 -8.34 10.73
C ALA A 128 19.84 -9.68 11.03
N GLU A 129 19.73 -10.06 12.30
CA GLU A 129 18.96 -11.23 12.73
C GLU A 129 17.45 -11.00 12.56
N PHE A 130 16.98 -9.80 12.85
CA PHE A 130 15.59 -9.41 12.60
C PHE A 130 15.25 -9.57 11.11
N LEU A 131 16.10 -9.07 10.20
CA LEU A 131 15.88 -9.21 8.76
C LEU A 131 15.94 -10.67 8.29
N ASN A 132 16.81 -11.52 8.86
CA ASN A 132 16.83 -12.96 8.58
C ASN A 132 15.49 -13.65 8.88
N ARG A 133 14.76 -13.20 9.91
CA ARG A 133 13.47 -13.78 10.28
C ARG A 133 12.33 -13.26 9.44
N ILE A 134 12.42 -12.01 8.96
CA ILE A 134 11.37 -11.36 8.17
C ILE A 134 11.44 -11.76 6.70
N TYR A 135 12.63 -11.92 6.15
CA TYR A 135 12.87 -12.14 4.72
C TYR A 135 13.50 -13.49 4.44
N THR A 136 13.35 -13.99 3.22
CA THR A 136 13.81 -15.35 2.84
C THR A 136 15.33 -15.50 2.66
N TYR A 137 16.08 -14.40 2.58
CA TYR A 137 17.53 -14.41 2.39
C TYR A 137 18.30 -14.16 3.70
N GLY A 138 19.62 -14.41 3.67
CA GLY A 138 20.52 -14.15 4.79
C GLY A 138 21.12 -12.74 4.78
N PHE A 139 20.98 -12.00 5.88
CA PHE A 139 21.43 -10.61 6.09
C PHE A 139 22.58 -10.48 7.09
N ILE A 140 22.79 -11.45 7.99
CA ILE A 140 23.92 -11.43 8.96
C ILE A 140 25.28 -11.21 8.27
N LYS A 141 25.53 -11.97 7.19
CA LYS A 141 26.79 -11.93 6.42
C LYS A 141 26.80 -10.85 5.33
N GLN A 142 25.76 -10.03 5.18
CA GLN A 142 25.74 -8.96 4.19
C GLN A 142 26.78 -7.89 4.56
N PRO A 143 27.76 -7.56 3.71
CA PRO A 143 28.72 -6.51 4.02
C PRO A 143 28.05 -5.13 4.15
N VAL A 144 28.67 -4.23 4.92
CA VAL A 144 28.29 -2.81 4.94
C VAL A 144 28.56 -2.20 3.56
N GLY A 145 27.70 -1.29 3.13
CA GLY A 145 27.75 -0.66 1.79
C GLY A 145 27.16 -1.53 0.68
N LYS A 146 26.65 -2.73 1.00
CA LYS A 146 26.01 -3.61 0.02
C LYS A 146 24.50 -3.66 0.18
N ALA A 147 23.84 -3.84 -0.96
CA ALA A 147 22.41 -4.04 -1.07
C ALA A 147 22.10 -5.53 -1.35
N ARG A 148 20.93 -5.97 -0.93
CA ARG A 148 20.42 -7.32 -1.20
C ARG A 148 18.92 -7.25 -1.43
N TYR A 149 18.45 -7.97 -2.45
CA TYR A 149 17.02 -8.16 -2.66
C TYR A 149 16.38 -8.87 -1.46
N ALA A 150 15.22 -8.40 -1.05
CA ALA A 150 14.52 -8.85 0.14
C ALA A 150 13.11 -9.31 -0.27
N LEU A 151 12.84 -10.60 -0.15
CA LEU A 151 11.54 -11.20 -0.48
C LEU A 151 10.81 -11.59 0.80
N GLN A 152 9.63 -11.03 1.03
CA GLN A 152 8.83 -11.31 2.21
C GLN A 152 7.71 -12.29 1.89
N VAL A 153 7.56 -13.30 2.75
CA VAL A 153 6.47 -14.28 2.69
C VAL A 153 5.66 -14.26 3.98
N ASN A 154 4.41 -14.70 3.90
CA ASN A 154 3.62 -15.00 5.09
C ASN A 154 3.93 -16.39 5.65
N GLU A 155 3.25 -16.77 6.73
CA GLU A 155 3.42 -18.04 7.43
C GLU A 155 3.04 -19.26 6.58
N ALA A 156 2.26 -19.07 5.50
CA ALA A 156 1.95 -20.11 4.52
C ALA A 156 2.95 -20.17 3.36
N GLY A 157 4.00 -19.33 3.37
CA GLY A 157 5.00 -19.26 2.31
C GLY A 157 4.57 -18.48 1.07
N ALA A 158 3.42 -17.80 1.09
CA ALA A 158 2.98 -16.95 -0.02
C ALA A 158 3.69 -15.60 0.01
N ILE A 159 4.12 -15.11 -1.15
CA ILE A 159 4.78 -13.80 -1.29
C ILE A 159 3.77 -12.70 -0.94
N ILE A 160 4.18 -11.77 -0.07
CA ILE A 160 3.35 -10.66 0.38
C ILE A 160 3.94 -9.28 0.10
N ASP A 161 5.27 -9.18 -0.02
CA ASP A 161 5.97 -7.95 -0.42
C ASP A 161 7.41 -8.28 -0.84
N ASP A 162 8.08 -7.31 -1.44
CA ASP A 162 9.49 -7.39 -1.81
C ASP A 162 10.15 -6.01 -1.84
N GLY A 163 11.48 -6.01 -1.88
CA GLY A 163 12.27 -4.80 -1.97
C GLY A 163 13.77 -5.06 -1.92
N VAL A 164 14.51 -4.10 -1.41
CA VAL A 164 15.97 -4.13 -1.30
C VAL A 164 16.37 -3.66 0.09
N ALA A 165 17.20 -4.44 0.78
CA ALA A 165 17.82 -4.05 2.04
C ALA A 165 19.28 -3.61 1.79
N CYS A 166 19.55 -2.33 2.04
CA CYS A 166 20.88 -1.74 1.99
C CYS A 166 21.45 -1.70 3.41
N ARG A 167 22.61 -2.34 3.64
CA ARG A 167 23.29 -2.29 4.94
C ARG A 167 24.16 -1.04 5.00
N LEU A 168 23.63 0.02 5.62
CA LEU A 168 24.30 1.33 5.70
C LEU A 168 25.39 1.36 6.78
N HIS A 169 25.21 0.60 7.85
CA HIS A 169 26.20 0.41 8.92
C HIS A 169 26.09 -1.01 9.49
N ARG A 170 26.99 -1.41 10.39
CA ARG A 170 26.96 -2.71 11.07
C ARG A 170 25.56 -3.05 11.60
N ASP A 171 24.94 -2.09 12.27
CA ASP A 171 23.66 -2.25 12.97
C ASP A 171 22.56 -1.36 12.37
N HIS A 172 22.66 -1.04 11.07
CA HIS A 172 21.71 -0.16 10.39
C HIS A 172 21.44 -0.63 8.96
N PHE A 173 20.17 -0.89 8.68
CA PHE A 173 19.66 -1.20 7.35
C PHE A 173 18.63 -0.17 6.91
N TYR A 174 18.66 0.18 5.64
CA TYR A 174 17.55 0.83 4.94
C TYR A 174 16.90 -0.21 4.03
N VAL A 175 15.63 -0.49 4.24
CA VAL A 175 14.86 -1.52 3.55
C VAL A 175 13.75 -0.86 2.75
N THR A 176 13.66 -1.18 1.47
CA THR A 176 12.55 -0.76 0.63
C THR A 176 11.40 -1.75 0.68
N ALA A 177 10.20 -1.26 0.44
CA ALA A 177 8.97 -2.04 0.29
C ALA A 177 8.18 -1.52 -0.91
N THR A 178 7.22 -2.31 -1.41
CA THR A 178 6.37 -1.84 -2.51
C THR A 178 5.54 -0.62 -2.10
N THR A 179 5.20 0.25 -3.07
CA THR A 179 4.41 1.49 -2.82
C THR A 179 3.11 1.23 -2.07
N GLY A 180 2.43 0.12 -2.40
CA GLY A 180 1.16 -0.25 -1.77
C GLY A 180 1.34 -1.11 -0.50
N GLY A 181 2.49 -1.77 -0.35
CA GLY A 181 2.72 -2.76 0.71
C GLY A 181 3.39 -2.22 1.96
N VAL A 182 4.06 -1.06 1.91
CA VAL A 182 4.89 -0.55 3.01
C VAL A 182 4.19 -0.52 4.38
N ASP A 183 2.93 -0.09 4.44
CA ASP A 183 2.19 -0.04 5.70
C ASP A 183 1.94 -1.46 6.27
N GLY A 184 1.73 -2.43 5.38
CA GLY A 184 1.64 -3.85 5.71
C GLY A 184 2.95 -4.42 6.23
N VAL A 185 4.06 -4.10 5.56
CA VAL A 185 5.42 -4.53 5.95
C VAL A 185 5.77 -3.99 7.34
N VAL A 186 5.62 -2.68 7.57
CA VAL A 186 5.92 -2.04 8.87
C VAL A 186 5.05 -2.65 9.98
N ARG A 187 3.75 -2.85 9.72
CA ARG A 187 2.86 -3.50 10.69
C ARG A 187 3.29 -4.93 11.02
N SER A 188 3.71 -5.70 10.00
CA SER A 188 4.22 -7.06 10.19
C SER A 188 5.51 -7.06 11.02
N MET A 189 6.46 -6.19 10.67
CA MET A 189 7.71 -5.99 11.39
C MET A 189 7.49 -5.65 12.86
N LEU A 190 6.61 -4.69 13.16
CA LEU A 190 6.25 -4.31 14.53
C LEU A 190 5.56 -5.44 15.29
N LYS A 191 4.60 -6.13 14.67
CA LYS A 191 3.90 -7.30 15.25
C LYS A 191 4.92 -8.36 15.67
N TRP A 192 5.85 -8.70 14.78
CA TRP A 192 6.84 -9.75 15.04
C TRP A 192 7.89 -9.32 16.06
N ASN A 193 8.36 -8.07 16.01
CA ASN A 193 9.32 -7.61 17.02
C ASN A 193 8.70 -7.57 18.43
N ALA A 194 7.39 -7.28 18.55
CA ALA A 194 6.70 -7.38 19.83
C ALA A 194 6.72 -8.81 20.43
N GLN A 195 6.84 -9.85 19.59
CA GLN A 195 6.97 -11.24 20.02
C GLN A 195 8.43 -11.65 20.23
N TRP A 196 9.32 -11.33 19.29
CA TRP A 196 10.72 -11.74 19.34
C TRP A 196 11.57 -10.91 20.31
N ARG A 197 11.14 -9.70 20.65
CA ARG A 197 11.80 -8.78 21.58
C ARG A 197 13.28 -8.56 21.25
N LEU A 198 13.59 -8.43 19.96
CA LEU A 198 14.93 -8.10 19.49
C LEU A 198 15.22 -6.62 19.74
N SER A 199 16.49 -6.30 19.97
CA SER A 199 16.94 -4.92 20.18
C SER A 199 17.04 -4.18 18.85
N VAL A 200 15.88 -3.83 18.29
CA VAL A 200 15.75 -3.08 17.03
C VAL A 200 14.72 -1.94 17.11
N ASP A 201 15.08 -0.81 16.54
CA ASP A 201 14.21 0.30 16.20
C ASP A 201 13.77 0.19 14.74
N ILE A 202 12.49 0.40 14.49
CA ILE A 202 11.86 0.26 13.16
C ILE A 202 11.15 1.58 12.84
N ALA A 203 11.69 2.33 11.89
CA ALA A 203 11.17 3.64 11.52
C ALA A 203 10.69 3.66 10.06
N ASN A 204 9.43 4.06 9.85
CA ASN A 204 8.93 4.34 8.51
C ASN A 204 9.41 5.73 8.06
N VAL A 205 10.35 5.75 7.14
CA VAL A 205 10.98 6.96 6.58
C VAL A 205 10.53 7.24 5.14
N THR A 206 9.43 6.62 4.70
CA THR A 206 8.91 6.74 3.32
C THR A 206 8.70 8.19 2.87
N SER A 207 8.23 9.08 3.75
CA SER A 207 8.03 10.50 3.42
C SER A 207 9.23 11.38 3.73
N ALA A 208 10.29 10.84 4.34
CA ALA A 208 11.49 11.59 4.68
C ALA A 208 12.44 11.73 3.48
N PHE A 209 12.37 10.79 2.53
CA PHE A 209 13.26 10.76 1.37
C PHE A 209 12.49 10.85 0.05
N CYS A 210 13.12 11.49 -0.92
CA CYS A 210 12.78 11.35 -2.33
C CYS A 210 13.82 10.46 -3.00
N ALA A 211 13.43 9.73 -4.03
CA ALA A 211 14.32 8.86 -4.75
C ALA A 211 14.06 8.92 -6.25
N ILE A 212 15.15 9.04 -7.02
CA ILE A 212 15.14 9.01 -8.47
C ILE A 212 16.01 7.83 -8.89
N ASN A 213 15.47 6.96 -9.73
CA ASN A 213 16.25 5.92 -10.38
C ASN A 213 16.68 6.42 -11.77
N ILE A 214 17.99 6.38 -12.04
CA ILE A 214 18.60 6.72 -13.32
C ILE A 214 19.09 5.41 -13.94
N ALA A 215 18.51 5.02 -15.07
CA ALA A 215 18.74 3.71 -15.67
C ALA A 215 19.11 3.83 -17.15
N GLY A 216 20.00 2.94 -17.61
CA GLY A 216 20.46 2.85 -18.99
C GLY A 216 21.99 2.93 -19.11
N PRO A 217 22.56 2.60 -20.28
CA PRO A 217 24.01 2.63 -20.51
C PRO A 217 24.65 3.99 -20.21
N ASN A 218 23.92 5.09 -20.38
CA ASN A 218 24.43 6.45 -20.12
C ASN A 218 24.12 6.96 -18.70
N ALA A 219 23.54 6.15 -17.81
CA ALA A 219 23.19 6.57 -16.45
C ALA A 219 24.40 7.07 -15.64
N ARG A 220 25.55 6.39 -15.78
CA ARG A 220 26.80 6.77 -15.11
C ARG A 220 27.30 8.14 -15.56
N SER A 221 27.22 8.43 -16.86
CA SER A 221 27.60 9.73 -17.42
C SER A 221 26.73 10.86 -16.87
N VAL A 222 25.43 10.61 -16.68
CA VAL A 222 24.52 11.57 -16.03
C VAL A 222 24.89 11.75 -14.55
N LEU A 223 25.17 10.67 -13.82
CA LEU A 223 25.49 10.76 -12.40
C LEU A 223 26.79 11.54 -12.14
N LYS A 224 27.80 11.39 -13.02
CA LYS A 224 29.06 12.16 -12.97
C LYS A 224 28.88 13.68 -13.10
N THR A 225 27.75 14.16 -13.64
CA THR A 225 27.49 15.61 -13.70
C THR A 225 26.90 16.16 -12.39
N LEU A 226 26.53 15.29 -11.45
CA LEU A 226 25.87 15.66 -10.19
C LEU A 226 26.78 15.53 -8.97
N CYS A 227 27.80 14.67 -9.02
CA CYS A 227 28.77 14.49 -7.94
C CYS A 227 30.20 14.36 -8.47
N GLU A 228 31.14 15.00 -7.79
CA GLU A 228 32.57 14.98 -8.10
C GLU A 228 33.39 14.20 -7.06
N ASP A 229 32.77 13.86 -5.93
CA ASP A 229 33.39 13.25 -4.74
C ASP A 229 33.22 11.73 -4.66
N VAL A 230 32.58 11.11 -5.66
CA VAL A 230 32.35 9.66 -5.74
C VAL A 230 33.02 9.10 -6.99
N ASP A 231 33.89 8.10 -6.80
CA ASP A 231 34.44 7.33 -7.91
C ASP A 231 33.36 6.38 -8.45
N LEU A 232 32.83 6.74 -9.61
CA LEU A 232 31.78 6.00 -10.31
C LEU A 232 32.35 5.00 -11.33
N GLU A 233 33.65 4.71 -11.35
CA GLU A 233 34.21 3.64 -12.18
C GLU A 233 33.80 2.24 -11.69
N ASP A 234 33.79 1.24 -12.57
CA ASP A 234 33.10 -0.05 -12.30
C ASP A 234 33.74 -0.83 -11.15
N ALA A 235 35.07 -0.72 -11.02
CA ALA A 235 35.81 -1.32 -9.92
C ALA A 235 35.53 -0.64 -8.56
N ALA A 236 35.27 0.67 -8.56
CA ALA A 236 35.02 1.45 -7.34
C ALA A 236 33.54 1.46 -6.94
N PHE A 237 32.63 1.41 -7.93
CA PHE A 237 31.19 1.37 -7.77
C PHE A 237 30.60 0.12 -8.47
N PRO A 238 30.88 -1.08 -7.94
CA PRO A 238 30.33 -2.32 -8.49
C PRO A 238 28.84 -2.46 -8.18
N TYR A 239 28.21 -3.43 -8.82
CA TYR A 239 26.86 -3.89 -8.50
C TYR A 239 26.68 -4.25 -7.01
#